data_AF-A0A661UHN9-F1
#
_entry.id   AF-A0A661UHN9-F1
#
_cell.length_a   1.000
_cell.length_b   1.000
_cell.length_c   1.000
_cell.angle_alpha   90.00
_cell.angle_beta   90.00
_cell.angle_gamma   90.00
#
_symmetry.space_group_name_H-M   'P 1'
#
loop_
_entity.id
_entity.type
_entity.pdbx_description
1 polymer ?
#
loop_
_entity_poly.entity_id
_entity_poly.type
_entity_poly.pdbx_seq_one_letter_code
_entity_poly.pdbx_strand_id
1 'polypeptide(L)'
;MCCRVLICWDSDNGKSIFNWYHHSWESHQAWPRSDGKFGSEGGEMMNKKGFTLIEVVVVVAIIALLAGILTPLIFKYIDEANQTRALGDCRNISTALLLFHKDTGTWPYLSRYGVYPPDINYLYGNMGDMPRFVADAQSSWGTTADDMYFHLVTNGNPDQNTYIYRYRRAATLGGNILSHGWNGPYLPYVTDDPWAYKYVVSVGAFDYGPDSQQVVGAPASGQGGNNVWCLSAGPNFAVETPIWATETQYDDIGYRTK
;
A
#
# COMPACT_ATOMS: atom_id res chain seq x y z
N MET A 1 -7.01 14.74 33.92
CA MET A 1 -5.95 14.09 33.12
C MET A 1 -5.50 15.11 32.08
N CYS A 2 -4.31 15.68 32.23
CA CYS A 2 -3.75 16.61 31.25
C CYS A 2 -2.44 16.00 30.78
N CYS A 3 -2.42 15.43 29.57
CA CYS A 3 -1.19 14.97 28.94
C CYS A 3 -0.45 16.21 28.44
N ARG A 4 0.72 16.49 29.01
CA ARG A 4 1.63 17.51 28.51
C ARG A 4 2.75 16.79 27.76
N VAL A 5 2.72 16.83 26.43
CA VAL A 5 3.82 16.36 25.58
C VAL A 5 4.84 17.50 25.52
N LEU A 6 6.04 17.26 26.03
CA LEU A 6 7.17 18.18 25.91
C LEU A 6 8.18 17.52 24.98
N ILE A 7 8.31 18.05 23.76
CA ILE A 7 9.34 17.65 22.81
C ILE A 7 10.50 18.61 23.03
N CYS A 8 11.64 18.10 23.50
CA CYS A 8 12.90 18.84 23.46
C CYS A 8 13.71 18.33 22.26
N TRP A 9 14.18 19.28 21.46
CA TRP A 9 15.11 19.04 20.37
C TRP A 9 16.52 19.34 20.89
N ASP A 10 17.38 18.33 20.92
CA ASP A 10 18.81 18.49 21.22
C ASP A 10 19.58 18.51 19.90
N SER A 11 20.34 19.57 19.70
CA SER A 11 20.96 19.95 18.41
C SER A 11 22.27 19.21 18.14
N ASP A 12 22.92 18.60 19.14
CA ASP A 12 24.37 18.50 19.03
C ASP A 12 24.96 17.13 18.69
N ASN A 13 24.19 16.06 18.45
CA ASN A 13 24.75 14.81 17.92
C ASN A 13 23.73 13.96 17.14
N GLY A 14 23.93 13.82 15.83
CA GLY A 14 23.05 13.11 14.87
C GLY A 14 22.92 11.59 15.05
N LYS A 15 22.37 11.15 16.18
CA LYS A 15 21.95 9.76 16.44
C LYS A 15 20.63 9.77 17.21
N SER A 16 19.53 9.44 16.55
CA SER A 16 18.22 9.27 17.20
C SER A 16 18.17 7.93 17.91
N ILE A 17 18.52 7.92 19.20
CA ILE A 17 18.40 6.75 20.06
C ILE A 17 17.10 6.92 20.86
N PHE A 18 16.06 6.18 20.51
CA PHE A 18 14.83 6.12 21.31
C PHE A 18 15.11 5.27 22.55
N ASN A 19 15.27 5.92 23.71
CA ASN A 19 15.43 5.23 24.99
C ASN A 19 14.17 5.41 25.84
N TRP A 20 13.52 4.29 26.17
CA TRP A 20 12.30 4.29 26.99
C TRP A 20 12.69 4.28 28.47
N TYR A 21 12.55 5.42 29.15
CA TYR A 21 12.62 5.47 30.61
C TYR A 21 11.22 5.31 31.20
N HIS A 22 10.96 4.18 31.86
CA HIS A 22 9.88 4.07 32.82
C HIS A 22 10.28 4.80 34.10
N HIS A 23 9.73 6.00 34.33
CA HIS A 23 9.83 6.63 35.65
C HIS A 23 8.71 6.08 36.54
N SER A 24 9.10 5.33 37.59
CA SER A 24 8.22 4.99 38.70
C SER A 24 7.91 6.25 39.50
N TRP A 25 6.63 6.50 39.76
CA TRP A 25 6.16 7.69 40.45
C TRP A 25 6.30 7.50 41.97
N GLU A 26 7.27 8.18 42.58
CA GLU A 26 7.29 8.40 44.03
C GLU A 26 6.32 9.52 44.40
N SER A 27 5.50 9.25 45.41
CA SER A 27 4.37 10.05 45.87
C SER A 27 4.80 11.15 46.82
N HIS A 28 5.35 12.25 46.32
CA HIS A 28 5.80 13.34 47.20
C HIS A 28 5.06 14.65 46.96
N GLN A 29 4.18 14.92 47.95
CA GLN A 29 4.03 16.17 48.70
C GLN A 29 2.77 17.01 48.43
N ALA A 30 1.94 17.01 49.49
CA ALA A 30 0.84 17.91 49.71
C ALA A 30 1.31 19.37 49.70
N TRP A 31 0.57 20.21 48.99
CA TRP A 31 0.78 21.65 48.89
C TRP A 31 0.55 22.31 50.27
N PRO A 32 1.48 23.12 50.79
CA PRO A 32 1.24 23.86 52.03
C PRO A 32 0.26 25.01 51.74
N ARG A 33 -0.83 25.08 52.51
CA ARG A 33 -1.72 26.25 52.49
C ARG A 33 -0.98 27.41 53.13
N SER A 34 -0.60 28.40 52.32
CA SER A 34 -0.10 29.68 52.80
C SER A 34 -1.28 30.65 52.96
N ASP A 35 -1.53 31.03 54.20
CA ASP A 35 -2.56 31.97 54.62
C ASP A 35 -2.12 33.40 54.26
N GLY A 36 -2.20 33.74 52.98
CA GLY A 36 -1.83 35.04 52.46
C GLY A 36 -3.05 35.95 52.33
N LYS A 37 -3.24 36.87 53.28
CA LYS A 37 -4.11 38.05 53.11
C LYS A 37 -3.56 38.89 51.95
N PHE A 38 -4.07 38.68 50.74
CA PHE A 38 -3.80 39.56 49.61
C PHE A 38 -4.68 40.80 49.72
N GLY A 39 -4.02 41.94 49.96
CA GLY A 39 -4.63 43.26 49.99
C GLY A 39 -5.34 43.58 48.68
N SER A 40 -6.48 44.25 48.82
CA SER A 40 -7.24 44.82 47.72
C SER A 40 -6.48 46.02 47.15
N GLU A 41 -5.56 45.78 46.23
CA GLU A 41 -5.11 46.84 45.33
C GLU A 41 -6.16 46.99 44.22
N GLY A 42 -6.68 48.20 44.11
CA GLY A 42 -7.72 48.57 43.15
C GLY A 42 -7.26 48.25 41.74
N GLY A 43 -7.81 47.19 41.16
CA GLY A 43 -7.65 46.87 39.76
C GLY A 43 -8.22 48.02 38.94
N GLU A 44 -7.36 48.71 38.20
CA GLU A 44 -7.78 49.48 37.04
C GLU A 44 -8.73 48.59 36.23
N MET A 45 -9.97 49.05 36.07
CA MET A 45 -10.96 48.37 35.26
C MET A 45 -10.50 48.43 33.81
N MET A 46 -9.66 47.47 33.40
CA MET A 46 -9.38 47.20 32.00
C MET A 46 -10.72 47.01 31.33
N ASN A 47 -11.11 48.02 30.56
CA ASN A 47 -12.39 48.12 29.88
C ASN A 47 -12.48 46.93 28.92
N LYS A 48 -13.11 45.84 29.37
CA LYS A 48 -13.31 44.63 28.58
C LYS A 48 -14.31 44.99 27.49
N LYS A 49 -13.80 45.45 26.35
CA LYS A 49 -14.60 45.65 25.13
C LYS A 49 -15.26 44.32 24.80
N GLY A 50 -16.59 44.27 24.94
CA GLY A 50 -17.39 43.11 24.58
C GLY A 50 -17.43 42.96 23.05
N PHE A 51 -17.25 41.74 22.57
CA PHE A 51 -17.48 41.41 21.16
C PHE A 51 -18.93 41.71 20.80
N THR A 52 -19.14 42.40 19.68
CA THR A 52 -20.49 42.61 19.16
C THR A 52 -20.97 41.36 18.44
N LEU A 53 -22.25 41.02 18.59
CA LEU A 53 -22.84 39.84 17.92
C LEU A 53 -22.68 39.94 16.40
N ILE A 54 -22.78 41.14 15.84
CA ILE A 54 -22.64 41.41 14.41
C ILE A 54 -21.24 41.08 13.90
N GLU A 55 -20.20 41.37 14.67
CA GLU A 55 -18.80 41.13 14.30
C GLU A 55 -18.51 39.64 14.18
N VAL A 56 -19.09 38.82 15.07
CA VAL A 56 -18.99 37.35 14.94
C VAL A 56 -19.82 36.83 13.77
N VAL A 57 -21.02 37.36 13.54
CA VAL A 57 -21.93 36.91 12.47
C VAL A 57 -21.33 37.17 11.08
N VAL A 58 -20.72 38.33 10.84
CA VAL A 58 -20.08 38.63 9.55
C VAL A 58 -18.87 37.73 9.30
N VAL A 59 -18.08 37.44 10.34
CA VAL A 59 -16.90 36.57 10.21
C VAL A 59 -17.29 35.14 9.84
N VAL A 60 -18.26 34.55 10.54
CA VAL A 60 -18.71 33.19 10.19
C VAL A 60 -19.40 33.13 8.82
N ALA A 61 -20.06 34.21 8.40
CA ALA A 61 -20.63 34.31 7.06
C ALA A 61 -19.54 34.29 5.97
N ILE A 62 -18.44 35.02 6.17
CA ILE A 62 -17.31 35.01 5.23
C ILE A 62 -16.61 33.64 5.21
N ILE A 63 -16.38 33.02 6.38
CA ILE A 63 -15.78 31.68 6.47
C ILE A 63 -16.66 30.64 5.76
N ALA A 64 -17.98 30.68 5.96
CA ALA A 64 -18.90 29.76 5.30
C ALA A 64 -18.87 29.91 3.76
N LEU A 65 -18.79 31.15 3.27
CA LEU A 65 -18.68 31.43 1.83
C LEU A 65 -17.37 30.90 1.24
N LEU A 66 -16.24 31.14 1.92
CA LEU A 66 -14.93 30.64 1.48
C LEU A 66 -14.86 29.11 1.51
N ALA A 67 -15.36 28.49 2.58
CA ALA A 67 -15.41 27.03 2.71
C ALA A 67 -16.28 26.40 1.62
N GLY A 68 -17.42 27.03 1.27
CA GLY A 68 -18.31 26.54 0.23
C GLY A 68 -17.65 26.43 -1.15
N ILE A 69 -16.81 27.39 -1.53
CA ILE A 69 -16.09 27.38 -2.81
C ILE A 69 -14.90 26.41 -2.78
N LEU A 70 -14.22 26.30 -1.64
CA LEU A 70 -13.01 25.50 -1.51
C LEU A 70 -13.28 23.98 -1.48
N THR A 71 -14.41 23.57 -0.93
CA THR A 71 -14.77 22.15 -0.72
C THR A 71 -14.71 21.28 -2.00
N PRO A 72 -15.39 21.62 -3.12
CA PRO A 72 -15.33 20.79 -4.34
C PRO A 72 -13.92 20.74 -4.97
N LEU A 73 -13.13 21.80 -4.80
CA LEU A 73 -11.78 21.88 -5.32
C LEU A 73 -10.84 20.90 -4.59
N ILE A 74 -10.97 20.80 -3.26
CA ILE A 74 -10.17 19.88 -2.45
C ILE A 74 -10.41 18.42 -2.87
N PHE A 75 -11.67 18.02 -3.09
CA PHE A 75 -11.98 16.64 -3.47
C PHE A 75 -11.28 16.23 -4.77
N LYS A 76 -11.27 17.10 -5.78
CA LYS A 76 -10.55 16.85 -7.03
C LYS A 76 -9.05 16.64 -6.81
N TYR A 77 -8.42 17.46 -5.97
CA TYR A 77 -6.99 17.32 -5.67
C TYR A 77 -6.65 16.05 -4.90
N ILE A 78 -7.54 15.62 -4.00
CA ILE A 78 -7.39 14.35 -3.29
C ILE A 78 -7.48 13.18 -4.28
N ASP A 79 -8.44 13.21 -5.20
CA ASP A 79 -8.59 12.16 -6.22
C ASP A 79 -7.35 12.06 -7.13
N GLU A 80 -6.83 13.20 -7.58
CA GLU A 80 -5.60 13.24 -8.40
C GLU A 80 -4.36 12.75 -7.62
N ALA A 81 -4.27 13.10 -6.33
CA ALA A 81 -3.20 12.60 -5.46
C ALA A 81 -3.31 11.08 -5.24
N ASN A 82 -4.53 10.56 -5.09
CA ASN A 82 -4.78 9.12 -4.97
C ASN A 82 -4.37 8.39 -6.25
N GLN A 83 -4.79 8.88 -7.43
CA GLN A 83 -4.39 8.28 -8.71
C GLN A 83 -2.86 8.27 -8.88
N THR A 84 -2.19 9.38 -8.55
CA THR A 84 -0.73 9.49 -8.63
C THR A 84 -0.03 8.52 -7.68
N ARG A 85 -0.54 8.38 -6.46
CA ARG A 85 -0.05 7.41 -5.48
C ARG A 85 -0.22 5.99 -5.99
N ALA A 86 -1.40 5.64 -6.49
CA ALA A 86 -1.68 4.31 -7.01
C ALA A 86 -0.75 3.94 -8.17
N LEU A 87 -0.51 4.87 -9.10
CA LEU A 87 0.42 4.67 -10.21
C LEU A 87 1.88 4.50 -9.73
N GLY A 88 2.30 5.24 -8.71
CA GLY A 88 3.62 5.11 -8.10
C GLY A 88 3.83 3.73 -7.47
N ASP A 89 2.84 3.27 -6.71
CA ASP A 89 2.85 1.95 -6.08
C ASP A 89 2.86 0.83 -7.15
N CYS A 90 2.04 0.94 -8.21
CA CYS A 90 2.06 0.00 -9.33
C CYS A 90 3.44 -0.11 -9.99
N ARG A 91 4.14 1.02 -10.21
CA ARG A 91 5.49 1.01 -10.79
C ARG A 91 6.51 0.35 -9.88
N ASN A 92 6.42 0.58 -8.57
CA ASN A 92 7.30 -0.04 -7.58
C ASN A 92 7.10 -1.55 -7.56
N ILE A 93 5.84 -1.99 -7.56
CA ILE A 93 5.46 -3.40 -7.63
C ILE A 93 5.99 -4.06 -8.91
N SER A 94 5.72 -3.46 -10.08
CA SER A 94 6.22 -3.97 -11.36
C SER A 94 7.75 -4.08 -11.38
N THR A 95 8.46 -3.10 -10.83
CA THR A 95 9.93 -3.13 -10.73
C THR A 95 10.41 -4.27 -9.85
N ALA A 96 9.75 -4.51 -8.71
CA ALA A 96 10.08 -5.62 -7.83
C ALA A 96 9.84 -6.99 -8.48
N LEU A 97 8.76 -7.12 -9.26
CA LEU A 97 8.47 -8.33 -10.04
C LEU A 97 9.52 -8.58 -11.11
N LEU A 98 9.98 -7.54 -11.80
CA LEU A 98 11.07 -7.61 -12.78
C LEU A 98 12.40 -8.05 -12.12
N LEU A 99 12.71 -7.52 -10.93
CA LEU A 99 13.89 -7.92 -10.16
C LEU A 99 13.79 -9.38 -9.71
N PHE A 100 12.60 -9.79 -9.23
CA PHE A 100 12.32 -11.18 -8.90
C PHE A 100 12.58 -12.09 -10.11
N HIS A 101 11.97 -11.78 -11.25
CA HIS A 101 12.10 -12.57 -12.48
C HIS A 101 13.56 -12.62 -12.97
N LYS A 102 14.32 -11.53 -12.83
CA LYS A 102 15.74 -11.50 -13.16
C LYS A 102 16.56 -12.46 -12.29
N ASP A 103 16.20 -12.62 -11.03
CA ASP A 103 16.96 -13.40 -10.06
C ASP A 103 16.57 -14.89 -10.05
N THR A 104 15.27 -15.17 -10.20
CA THR A 104 14.72 -16.53 -10.16
C THR A 104 14.59 -17.15 -11.56
N GLY A 105 14.53 -16.33 -12.61
CA GLY A 105 14.31 -16.77 -13.99
C GLY A 105 12.87 -17.18 -14.30
N THR A 106 11.92 -16.88 -13.41
CA THR A 106 10.49 -17.18 -13.59
C THR A 106 9.64 -16.12 -12.91
N TRP A 107 8.37 -16.00 -13.30
CA TRP A 107 7.43 -15.12 -12.61
C TRP A 107 6.95 -15.76 -11.30
N PRO A 108 6.55 -14.95 -10.30
CA PRO A 108 6.08 -15.50 -9.04
C PRO A 108 4.72 -16.18 -9.20
N TYR A 109 4.67 -17.51 -9.08
CA TYR A 109 3.44 -18.30 -9.02
C TYR A 109 3.56 -19.38 -7.92
N LEU A 110 2.47 -19.72 -7.22
CA LEU A 110 2.38 -20.92 -6.37
C LEU A 110 1.66 -22.07 -7.08
N SER A 111 2.37 -23.07 -7.59
CA SER A 111 1.69 -24.34 -7.91
C SER A 111 1.18 -24.96 -6.60
N ARG A 112 -0.06 -24.66 -6.20
CA ARG A 112 -0.66 -25.09 -4.93
C ARG A 112 -0.78 -26.62 -4.84
N TYR A 113 -0.63 -27.34 -5.96
CA TYR A 113 -0.84 -28.80 -6.01
C TYR A 113 0.06 -29.57 -6.99
N GLY A 114 1.17 -29.00 -7.47
CA GLY A 114 2.08 -29.71 -8.39
C GLY A 114 1.45 -30.04 -9.76
N VAL A 115 0.32 -29.41 -10.09
CA VAL A 115 -0.29 -29.47 -11.42
C VAL A 115 0.42 -28.42 -12.28
N TYR A 116 1.12 -28.91 -13.31
CA TYR A 116 1.53 -28.13 -14.46
C TYR A 116 0.47 -28.32 -15.56
N PRO A 117 -0.04 -27.24 -16.17
CA PRO A 117 0.20 -25.84 -15.83
C PRO A 117 -0.66 -25.41 -14.62
N PRO A 118 -0.17 -24.53 -13.73
CA PRO A 118 -0.97 -24.04 -12.62
C PRO A 118 -2.04 -23.06 -13.12
N ASP A 119 -3.28 -23.23 -12.68
CA ASP A 119 -4.43 -22.35 -12.93
C ASP A 119 -4.31 -20.95 -12.27
N ILE A 120 -3.11 -20.43 -11.98
CA ILE A 120 -2.94 -19.14 -11.30
C ILE A 120 -2.96 -18.01 -12.29
N ASN A 121 -3.89 -17.10 -12.10
CA ASN A 121 -4.17 -16.11 -13.11
C ASN A 121 -3.91 -14.66 -12.67
N TYR A 122 -3.63 -14.41 -11.38
CA TYR A 122 -3.13 -13.11 -10.91
C TYR A 122 -2.56 -13.20 -9.49
N LEU A 123 -1.66 -12.28 -9.15
CA LEU A 123 -1.32 -11.98 -7.77
C LEU A 123 -2.10 -10.78 -7.29
N TYR A 124 -2.31 -10.71 -5.99
CA TYR A 124 -2.84 -9.53 -5.33
C TYR A 124 -1.90 -9.08 -4.22
N GLY A 125 -2.13 -7.87 -3.68
CA GLY A 125 -1.41 -7.40 -2.50
C GLY A 125 -1.64 -8.27 -1.25
N ASN A 126 -1.12 -7.82 -0.10
CA ASN A 126 -1.23 -8.55 1.17
C ASN A 126 -2.70 -8.95 1.50
N MET A 127 -2.90 -9.93 2.39
CA MET A 127 -4.22 -10.41 2.82
C MET A 127 -5.23 -9.27 3.09
N GLY A 128 -6.38 -9.29 2.42
CA GLY A 128 -7.49 -8.34 2.62
C GLY A 128 -8.47 -8.28 1.43
N ASP A 129 -9.21 -7.17 1.31
CA ASP A 129 -10.31 -7.02 0.36
C ASP A 129 -9.82 -6.92 -1.09
N MET A 130 -10.20 -7.91 -1.90
CA MET A 130 -9.91 -7.95 -3.34
C MET A 130 -10.90 -7.10 -4.13
N PRO A 131 -10.45 -6.43 -5.21
CA PRO A 131 -11.36 -5.77 -6.13
C PRO A 131 -12.23 -6.78 -6.89
N ARG A 132 -13.39 -6.32 -7.36
CA ARG A 132 -14.32 -7.14 -8.17
C ARG A 132 -13.86 -7.16 -9.62
N PHE A 133 -13.72 -8.33 -10.24
CA PHE A 133 -13.48 -8.39 -11.68
C PHE A 133 -14.80 -8.32 -12.46
N VAL A 134 -14.90 -7.44 -13.45
CA VAL A 134 -16.05 -7.42 -14.37
C VAL A 134 -15.95 -8.60 -15.33
N ALA A 135 -17.06 -9.19 -15.79
CA ALA A 135 -17.08 -10.46 -16.53
C ALA A 135 -16.07 -10.54 -17.70
N ASP A 136 -15.92 -9.47 -18.48
CA ASP A 136 -14.97 -9.40 -19.60
C ASP A 136 -13.51 -9.40 -19.11
N ALA A 137 -13.21 -8.70 -18.02
CA ALA A 137 -11.92 -8.72 -17.35
C ALA A 137 -11.67 -10.08 -16.67
N GLN A 138 -12.64 -10.61 -15.92
CA GLN A 138 -12.51 -11.86 -15.15
C GLN A 138 -12.14 -13.06 -16.02
N SER A 139 -12.63 -13.11 -17.26
CA SER A 139 -12.25 -14.15 -18.23
C SER A 139 -10.78 -14.06 -18.67
N SER A 140 -10.21 -12.84 -18.66
CA SER A 140 -8.82 -12.58 -19.04
C SER A 140 -7.88 -12.78 -17.87
N TRP A 141 -8.23 -12.25 -16.69
CA TRP A 141 -7.47 -12.35 -15.43
C TRP A 141 -7.59 -13.71 -14.75
N GLY A 142 -8.42 -14.62 -15.26
CA GLY A 142 -8.62 -15.98 -14.81
C GLY A 142 -9.12 -16.15 -13.36
N THR A 143 -9.05 -17.39 -12.84
CA THR A 143 -9.97 -17.86 -11.79
C THR A 143 -9.34 -18.11 -10.42
N THR A 144 -8.01 -18.08 -10.30
CA THR A 144 -7.33 -18.27 -9.02
C THR A 144 -6.31 -17.16 -8.77
N ALA A 145 -6.19 -16.81 -7.49
CA ALA A 145 -5.45 -15.66 -6.99
C ALA A 145 -4.44 -16.10 -5.93
N ASP A 146 -3.31 -15.39 -5.84
CA ASP A 146 -2.29 -15.65 -4.83
C ASP A 146 -1.65 -14.37 -4.29
N ASP A 147 -1.09 -14.40 -3.08
CA ASP A 147 -0.65 -13.20 -2.38
C ASP A 147 0.82 -12.87 -2.70
N MET A 148 1.02 -11.71 -3.31
CA MET A 148 2.32 -11.17 -3.70
C MET A 148 3.28 -11.00 -2.51
N TYR A 149 2.76 -10.80 -1.30
CA TYR A 149 3.55 -10.68 -0.09
C TYR A 149 4.44 -11.90 0.14
N PHE A 150 3.93 -13.10 -0.15
CA PHE A 150 4.68 -14.36 0.02
C PHE A 150 5.86 -14.47 -0.94
N HIS A 151 5.77 -13.84 -2.11
CA HIS A 151 6.78 -13.92 -3.15
C HIS A 151 7.83 -12.81 -3.06
N LEU A 152 7.37 -11.57 -2.89
CA LEU A 152 8.21 -10.39 -2.99
C LEU A 152 8.80 -9.95 -1.65
N VAL A 153 8.17 -10.32 -0.53
CA VAL A 153 8.55 -9.85 0.80
C VAL A 153 9.12 -10.97 1.65
N THR A 154 8.37 -12.06 1.88
CA THR A 154 8.75 -13.05 2.90
C THR A 154 9.35 -14.35 2.38
N ASN A 155 9.21 -14.65 1.08
CA ASN A 155 9.61 -15.94 0.50
C ASN A 155 9.04 -17.14 1.28
N GLY A 156 7.79 -17.06 1.73
CA GLY A 156 7.21 -18.10 2.59
C GLY A 156 5.71 -18.25 2.35
N ASN A 157 5.28 -19.49 2.11
CA ASN A 157 3.86 -19.83 2.06
C ASN A 157 3.35 -19.99 3.51
N PRO A 158 2.26 -19.31 3.92
CA PRO A 158 1.70 -19.45 5.27
C PRO A 158 1.16 -20.85 5.56
N ASP A 159 0.69 -21.58 4.53
CA ASP A 159 0.03 -22.87 4.68
C ASP A 159 1.03 -24.03 4.83
N GLN A 160 2.26 -23.83 4.35
CA GLN A 160 3.31 -24.85 4.40
C GLN A 160 4.58 -24.16 4.87
N ASN A 161 5.01 -24.45 6.11
CA ASN A 161 6.21 -23.95 6.80
C ASN A 161 7.52 -24.21 6.00
N THR A 162 7.60 -23.64 4.81
CA THR A 162 8.50 -23.94 3.70
C THR A 162 8.72 -22.68 2.89
N TYR A 163 9.97 -22.43 2.52
CA TYR A 163 10.32 -21.39 1.56
C TYR A 163 9.82 -21.77 0.17
N ILE A 164 9.19 -20.81 -0.52
CA ILE A 164 8.65 -20.98 -1.87
C ILE A 164 9.81 -21.15 -2.87
N TYR A 165 10.88 -20.37 -2.69
CA TYR A 165 12.07 -20.35 -3.54
C TYR A 165 13.32 -20.73 -2.72
N ARG A 166 13.88 -21.93 -2.94
CA ARG A 166 15.04 -22.48 -2.17
C ARG A 166 16.40 -22.21 -2.85
N TYR A 167 17.44 -22.09 -2.00
CA TYR A 167 18.86 -21.74 -2.24
C TYR A 167 19.61 -22.40 -3.44
N ARG A 168 20.68 -21.72 -3.89
CA ARG A 168 21.70 -22.07 -4.91
C ARG A 168 22.59 -23.31 -4.63
N ARG A 169 22.29 -24.16 -3.64
CA ARG A 169 23.01 -25.45 -3.48
C ARG A 169 22.05 -26.60 -3.69
N ALA A 170 22.01 -27.03 -4.95
CA ALA A 170 21.79 -28.39 -5.43
C ALA A 170 21.86 -29.47 -4.33
N ALA A 171 20.71 -29.85 -3.76
CA ALA A 171 20.58 -31.19 -3.23
C ALA A 171 20.18 -32.09 -4.40
N THR A 172 21.16 -32.72 -5.03
CA THR A 172 20.93 -33.71 -6.08
C THR A 172 20.37 -34.97 -5.46
N LEU A 173 19.06 -35.18 -5.62
CA LEU A 173 18.45 -36.51 -5.61
C LEU A 173 17.47 -36.56 -6.78
N GLY A 174 17.89 -37.14 -7.90
CA GLY A 174 16.99 -37.43 -9.03
C GLY A 174 16.85 -36.34 -10.12
N GLY A 175 17.88 -35.52 -10.35
CA GLY A 175 18.12 -35.00 -11.71
C GLY A 175 17.36 -33.78 -12.20
N ASN A 176 16.74 -32.94 -11.35
CA ASN A 176 16.39 -31.55 -11.72
C ASN A 176 16.54 -30.63 -10.50
N ILE A 177 17.51 -29.71 -10.56
CA ILE A 177 17.73 -28.68 -9.54
C ILE A 177 17.14 -27.39 -10.07
N LEU A 178 15.91 -27.06 -9.67
CA LEU A 178 15.33 -25.73 -9.89
C LEU A 178 15.62 -24.86 -8.67
N SER A 179 16.88 -24.43 -8.53
CA SER A 179 17.27 -23.44 -7.53
C SER A 179 16.86 -22.04 -8.03
N HIS A 180 15.62 -21.64 -7.76
CA HIS A 180 15.16 -20.27 -7.95
C HIS A 180 15.89 -19.40 -6.91
N GLY A 181 16.95 -18.73 -7.36
CA GLY A 181 17.84 -17.94 -6.51
C GLY A 181 17.19 -16.65 -6.02
N TRP A 182 16.21 -16.77 -5.13
CA TRP A 182 15.60 -15.62 -4.46
C TRP A 182 16.67 -14.87 -3.66
N ASN A 183 16.91 -13.61 -4.03
CA ASN A 183 17.88 -12.73 -3.36
C ASN A 183 17.20 -11.65 -2.51
N GLY A 184 15.88 -11.75 -2.31
CA GLY A 184 15.03 -10.70 -1.76
C GLY A 184 15.32 -10.32 -0.30
N PRO A 185 14.45 -9.49 0.32
CA PRO A 185 13.16 -8.99 -0.19
C PRO A 185 13.29 -7.97 -1.33
N TYR A 186 12.35 -8.01 -2.27
CA TYR A 186 12.27 -7.06 -3.40
C TYR A 186 11.38 -5.85 -3.09
N LEU A 187 10.48 -6.00 -2.12
CA LEU A 187 9.70 -4.91 -1.52
C LEU A 187 9.76 -5.03 0.01
N PRO A 188 9.79 -3.89 0.75
CA PRO A 188 9.76 -3.93 2.20
C PRO A 188 8.39 -4.37 2.75
N TYR A 189 7.32 -3.97 2.07
CA TYR A 189 5.93 -4.36 2.31
C TYR A 189 5.11 -4.04 1.06
N VAL A 190 3.94 -4.67 0.94
CA VAL A 190 2.96 -4.34 -0.10
C VAL A 190 1.88 -3.48 0.54
N THR A 191 1.66 -2.28 0.02
CA THR A 191 0.58 -1.38 0.45
C THR A 191 -0.74 -1.73 -0.21
N ASP A 192 -1.81 -1.32 0.45
CA ASP A 192 -3.13 -1.26 -0.16
C ASP A 192 -3.23 0.01 -1.02
N ASP A 193 -4.12 -0.02 -2.00
CA ASP A 193 -4.39 1.14 -2.82
C ASP A 193 -5.07 2.27 -2.02
N PRO A 194 -5.12 3.50 -2.54
CA PRO A 194 -5.76 4.64 -1.86
C PRO A 194 -7.23 4.42 -1.49
N TRP A 195 -7.89 3.44 -2.12
CA TRP A 195 -9.29 3.08 -1.92
C TRP A 195 -9.45 1.85 -1.01
N ALA A 196 -8.38 1.40 -0.36
CA ALA A 196 -8.32 0.27 0.56
C ALA A 196 -8.53 -1.12 -0.07
N TYR A 197 -8.35 -1.24 -1.39
CA TYR A 197 -8.35 -2.50 -2.11
C TYR A 197 -6.92 -2.93 -2.48
N LYS A 198 -6.76 -4.21 -2.83
CA LYS A 198 -5.45 -4.74 -3.22
C LYS A 198 -5.13 -4.44 -4.67
N TYR A 199 -3.86 -4.15 -4.93
CA TYR A 199 -3.31 -4.18 -6.28
C TYR A 199 -3.42 -5.58 -6.86
N VAL A 200 -3.64 -5.67 -8.18
CA VAL A 200 -3.74 -6.91 -8.93
C VAL A 200 -2.63 -6.95 -9.97
N VAL A 201 -1.96 -8.08 -10.11
CA VAL A 201 -0.84 -8.27 -11.03
C VAL A 201 -1.04 -9.52 -11.88
N SER A 202 -0.82 -9.41 -13.19
CA SER A 202 -0.86 -10.58 -14.08
C SER A 202 0.51 -11.22 -14.21
N VAL A 203 0.71 -12.40 -13.62
CA VAL A 203 2.00 -13.12 -13.60
C VAL A 203 1.96 -14.49 -14.27
N GLY A 204 0.79 -15.04 -14.56
CA GLY A 204 0.61 -16.44 -14.99
C GLY A 204 0.56 -16.66 -16.52
N ALA A 205 0.33 -15.61 -17.31
CA ALA A 205 0.07 -15.74 -18.75
C ALA A 205 1.32 -15.64 -19.64
N PHE A 206 2.52 -15.44 -19.07
CA PHE A 206 3.67 -14.92 -19.82
C PHE A 206 4.89 -15.85 -19.93
N ASP A 207 4.91 -16.99 -19.22
CA ASP A 207 5.99 -18.00 -19.32
C ASP A 207 5.74 -19.06 -20.42
N TYR A 208 4.85 -18.78 -21.38
CA TYR A 208 4.58 -19.72 -22.48
C TYR A 208 5.72 -19.73 -23.50
N GLY A 209 6.72 -20.57 -23.25
CA GLY A 209 7.60 -21.08 -24.29
C GLY A 209 6.79 -21.73 -25.43
N PRO A 210 7.37 -21.90 -26.64
CA PRO A 210 6.65 -22.28 -27.87
C PRO A 210 5.84 -23.59 -27.81
N ASP A 211 5.99 -24.36 -26.75
CA ASP A 211 5.53 -25.74 -26.58
C ASP A 211 4.64 -25.97 -25.34
N SER A 212 4.18 -24.91 -24.67
CA SER A 212 3.20 -25.01 -23.57
C SER A 212 1.78 -24.64 -24.02
N GLN A 213 0.79 -25.47 -23.69
CA GLN A 213 -0.60 -25.29 -24.13
C GLN A 213 -1.23 -24.06 -23.45
N GLN A 214 -1.63 -23.10 -24.29
CA GLN A 214 -2.38 -21.87 -23.95
C GLN A 214 -3.33 -22.02 -22.75
N VAL A 215 -3.18 -21.15 -21.75
CA VAL A 215 -4.33 -20.81 -20.88
C VAL A 215 -5.38 -20.12 -21.75
N VAL A 216 -6.64 -20.49 -21.56
CA VAL A 216 -7.79 -19.89 -22.25
C VAL A 216 -7.79 -18.38 -21.94
N GLY A 217 -7.55 -17.54 -22.94
CA GLY A 217 -7.48 -16.07 -22.80
C GLY A 217 -6.09 -15.45 -22.93
N ALA A 218 -5.01 -16.25 -22.93
CA ALA A 218 -3.68 -15.77 -23.29
C ALA A 218 -3.58 -15.53 -24.81
N PRO A 219 -2.99 -14.41 -25.28
CA PRO A 219 -2.81 -14.17 -26.70
C PRO A 219 -2.04 -15.34 -27.34
N ALA A 220 -2.45 -15.73 -28.54
CA ALA A 220 -1.81 -16.81 -29.29
C ALA A 220 -0.29 -16.56 -29.39
N SER A 221 0.49 -17.62 -29.25
CA SER A 221 1.96 -17.60 -29.30
C SER A 221 2.45 -16.74 -30.48
N GLY A 222 3.02 -15.57 -30.16
CA GLY A 222 3.45 -14.58 -31.15
C GLY A 222 2.87 -13.17 -30.99
N GLN A 223 1.94 -12.93 -30.06
CA GLN A 223 1.45 -11.58 -29.76
C GLN A 223 1.78 -11.14 -28.32
N GLY A 224 2.89 -10.40 -28.19
CA GLY A 224 3.24 -9.64 -26.99
C GLY A 224 4.35 -10.27 -26.17
N GLY A 225 5.41 -9.51 -25.92
CA GLY A 225 6.44 -9.87 -24.96
C GLY A 225 5.89 -9.96 -23.53
N ASN A 226 6.79 -10.27 -22.60
CA ASN A 226 6.57 -10.53 -21.17
C ASN A 226 6.01 -9.30 -20.40
N ASN A 227 4.86 -8.79 -20.82
CA ASN A 227 4.30 -7.52 -20.37
C ASN A 227 3.30 -7.78 -19.24
N VAL A 228 3.82 -7.77 -18.02
CA VAL A 228 3.08 -7.89 -16.78
C VAL A 228 2.32 -6.59 -16.50
N TRP A 229 1.06 -6.74 -16.13
CA TRP A 229 0.23 -5.66 -15.62
C TRP A 229 0.31 -5.58 -14.10
N CYS A 230 0.33 -4.37 -13.56
CA CYS A 230 -0.03 -4.07 -12.18
C CYS A 230 -1.12 -2.99 -12.18
N LEU A 231 -2.28 -3.31 -11.62
CA LEU A 231 -3.47 -2.46 -11.61
C LEU A 231 -3.97 -2.20 -10.18
N SER A 232 -4.55 -1.03 -9.97
CA SER A 232 -5.56 -0.73 -8.96
C SER A 232 -6.89 -0.55 -9.67
N ALA A 233 -7.94 -1.08 -9.05
CA ALA A 233 -9.32 -0.98 -9.50
C ALA A 233 -9.89 0.45 -9.43
N GLY A 234 -9.15 1.40 -8.83
CA GLY A 234 -9.63 2.77 -8.73
C GLY A 234 -10.89 2.94 -7.85
N PRO A 235 -11.58 4.08 -7.99
CA PRO A 235 -12.73 4.44 -7.16
C PRO A 235 -13.95 3.52 -7.27
N ASN A 236 -14.13 2.78 -8.38
CA ASN A 236 -15.30 1.92 -8.58
C ASN A 236 -15.15 0.51 -7.94
N PHE A 237 -13.97 0.21 -7.40
CA PHE A 237 -13.59 -1.06 -6.77
C PHE A 237 -13.67 -2.29 -7.68
N ALA A 238 -13.66 -2.06 -8.99
CA ALA A 238 -13.73 -3.10 -9.99
C ALA A 238 -12.60 -2.99 -11.00
N VAL A 239 -12.13 -4.14 -11.46
CA VAL A 239 -11.13 -4.21 -12.53
C VAL A 239 -11.87 -4.48 -13.83
N GLU A 240 -11.75 -3.53 -14.77
CA GLU A 240 -12.35 -3.59 -16.10
C GLU A 240 -11.32 -3.82 -17.20
N THR A 241 -10.08 -3.42 -16.99
CA THR A 241 -9.00 -3.47 -17.97
C THR A 241 -8.63 -4.92 -18.23
N PRO A 242 -8.78 -5.43 -19.47
CA PRO A 242 -8.36 -6.79 -19.80
C PRO A 242 -6.84 -6.87 -19.94
N ILE A 243 -6.24 -8.04 -19.67
CA ILE A 243 -4.78 -8.25 -19.70
C ILE A 243 -4.14 -7.93 -21.05
N TRP A 244 -4.86 -8.14 -22.15
CA TRP A 244 -4.38 -7.87 -23.50
C TRP A 244 -4.49 -6.39 -23.91
N ALA A 245 -5.10 -5.53 -23.07
CA ALA A 245 -5.16 -4.11 -23.36
C ALA A 245 -3.74 -3.50 -23.47
N THR A 246 -3.62 -2.44 -24.25
CA THR A 246 -2.36 -1.66 -24.35
C THR A 246 -2.30 -0.51 -23.36
N GLU A 247 -3.45 -0.06 -22.87
CA GLU A 247 -3.63 1.06 -21.94
C GLU A 247 -4.72 0.67 -20.93
N THR A 248 -4.74 1.33 -19.77
CA THR A 248 -5.82 1.11 -18.79
C THR A 248 -7.16 1.62 -19.34
N GLN A 249 -8.23 0.95 -18.96
CA GLN A 249 -9.58 1.27 -19.39
C GLN A 249 -10.37 1.81 -18.18
N TYR A 250 -11.38 2.64 -18.45
CA TYR A 250 -12.24 3.20 -17.41
C TYR A 250 -11.46 3.98 -16.35
N ASP A 251 -11.69 3.69 -15.07
CA ASP A 251 -11.04 4.31 -13.92
C ASP A 251 -9.91 3.45 -13.31
N ASP A 252 -9.57 2.34 -13.96
CA ASP A 252 -8.41 1.54 -13.59
C ASP A 252 -7.12 2.35 -13.75
N ILE A 253 -6.24 2.22 -12.75
CA ILE A 253 -4.95 2.88 -12.74
C ILE A 253 -3.88 1.81 -12.66
N GLY A 254 -2.91 1.86 -13.57
CA GLY A 254 -1.94 0.81 -13.62
C GLY A 254 -0.73 1.08 -14.47
N TYR A 255 0.19 0.14 -14.37
CA TYR A 255 1.44 0.15 -15.09
C TYR A 255 1.63 -1.20 -15.78
N ARG A 256 2.01 -1.13 -17.05
CA ARG A 256 2.34 -2.28 -17.88
C ARG A 256 3.84 -2.30 -18.12
N THR A 257 4.50 -3.42 -17.81
CA THR A 257 5.89 -3.61 -18.18
C THR A 257 6.01 -3.72 -19.70
N LYS A 258 7.12 -3.22 -20.25
CA LYS A 258 7.40 -3.22 -21.69
C LYS A 258 8.42 -4.29 -22.06
#